data_AF-A0A139BRG0-F1
#
_entry.id   AF-A0A139BRG0-F1
#
_cell.length_a   1.000
_cell.length_b   1.000
_cell.length_c   1.000
_cell.angle_alpha   90.00
_cell.angle_beta   90.00
_cell.angle_gamma   90.00
#
_symmetry.space_group_name_H-M   'P 1'
#
loop_
_entity.id
_entity.type
_entity.pdbx_description
1 polymer ?
#
loop_
_entity_poly.entity_id
_entity_poly.type
_entity_poly.pdbx_seq_one_letter_code
_entity_poly.pdbx_strand_id
1 'polypeptide(L)'
;MTVPVRLAKFLAAKLPCSRREAELYIAGGWVMVDGQVVEEPQFMVSAQNIELTPGASLTPQEPATILLYQPADTGINPGSVLQLIRSETRAADDHAGIRMLKQHFLRLTPHIPLERNACGMVIYTQDWRAARRLSEDAATLEQEYIVEVAGQLSPAGLKLLNHGLTFNGRALPPGKVSWQNETRLRFALKGVQPGQIAHMCQSAALQVLAMKRIRIGTVSMGKLPPGQWRYLMPQERF
;
A
#
# COMPACT_ATOMS: atom_id res chain seq x y z
N MET A 1 3.46 47.17 -9.23
CA MET A 1 3.18 45.89 -8.55
C MET A 1 1.98 45.24 -9.24
N THR A 2 2.15 44.09 -9.88
CA THR A 2 1.03 43.38 -10.51
C THR A 2 0.14 42.75 -9.44
N VAL A 3 -1.18 42.87 -9.58
CA VAL A 3 -2.14 42.26 -8.67
C VAL A 3 -2.03 40.74 -8.80
N PRO A 4 -1.86 39.99 -7.69
CA PRO A 4 -1.78 38.53 -7.75
C PRO A 4 -3.04 37.92 -8.38
N VAL A 5 -2.85 36.94 -9.26
CA VAL A 5 -3.91 36.17 -9.93
C VAL A 5 -3.73 34.68 -9.65
N ARG A 6 -4.83 33.92 -9.68
CA ARG A 6 -4.75 32.45 -9.55
C ARG A 6 -3.98 31.84 -10.73
N LEU A 7 -3.12 30.87 -10.44
CA LEU A 7 -2.30 30.17 -11.42
C LEU A 7 -3.14 29.57 -12.55
N ALA A 8 -4.25 28.90 -12.23
CA ALA A 8 -5.17 28.37 -13.24
C ALA A 8 -5.76 29.46 -14.16
N LYS A 9 -6.06 30.65 -13.60
CA LYS A 9 -6.54 31.80 -14.39
C LYS A 9 -5.42 32.35 -15.29
N PHE A 10 -4.20 32.43 -14.76
CA PHE A 10 -3.04 32.88 -15.53
C PHE A 10 -2.75 31.95 -16.72
N LEU A 11 -2.68 30.64 -16.49
CA LEU A 11 -2.41 29.65 -17.54
C LEU A 11 -3.46 29.67 -18.64
N ALA A 12 -4.75 29.69 -18.28
CA ALA A 12 -5.84 29.74 -19.26
C ALA A 12 -5.83 31.03 -20.12
N ALA A 13 -5.20 32.10 -19.65
CA ALA A 13 -5.02 33.33 -20.43
C ALA A 13 -3.76 33.32 -21.31
N LYS A 14 -2.81 32.42 -21.05
CA LYS A 14 -1.50 32.36 -21.74
C LYS A 14 -1.36 31.17 -22.67
N LEU A 15 -2.12 30.10 -22.44
CA LEU A 15 -2.07 28.85 -23.18
C LEU A 15 -3.41 28.58 -23.85
N PRO A 16 -3.45 27.81 -24.96
CA PRO A 16 -4.69 27.39 -25.62
C PRO A 16 -5.39 26.29 -24.80
N CYS A 17 -5.86 26.63 -23.60
CA CYS A 17 -6.58 25.73 -22.71
C CYS A 17 -7.65 26.48 -21.92
N SER A 18 -8.72 25.78 -21.58
CA SER A 18 -9.74 26.22 -20.64
C SER A 18 -9.19 26.32 -19.22
N ARG A 19 -9.90 27.03 -18.35
CA ARG A 19 -9.57 27.07 -16.92
C ARG A 19 -9.57 25.68 -16.28
N ARG A 20 -10.46 24.79 -16.72
CA ARG A 20 -10.53 23.42 -16.20
C ARG A 20 -9.31 22.60 -16.61
N GLU A 21 -8.87 22.75 -17.85
CA GLU A 21 -7.64 22.12 -18.36
C GLU A 21 -6.40 22.66 -17.64
N ALA A 22 -6.33 23.97 -17.38
CA ALA A 22 -5.28 24.55 -16.56
C ALA A 22 -5.24 23.95 -15.14
N GLU A 23 -6.40 23.75 -14.49
CA GLU A 23 -6.46 23.06 -13.20
C GLU A 23 -5.95 21.61 -13.29
N LEU A 24 -6.24 20.89 -14.37
CA LEU A 24 -5.74 19.52 -14.60
C LEU A 24 -4.22 19.49 -14.79
N TYR A 25 -3.65 20.43 -15.54
CA TYR A 25 -2.19 20.54 -15.69
C TYR A 25 -1.50 20.83 -14.35
N ILE A 26 -2.05 21.76 -13.56
CA ILE A 26 -1.50 22.09 -12.24
C ILE A 26 -1.61 20.88 -11.31
N ALA A 27 -2.81 20.31 -11.13
CA ALA A 27 -3.02 19.17 -10.24
C ALA A 27 -2.25 17.91 -10.67
N GLY A 28 -1.94 17.77 -11.96
CA GLY A 28 -1.08 16.72 -12.50
C GLY A 28 0.42 16.95 -12.33
N GLY A 29 0.84 18.04 -11.66
CA GLY A 29 2.25 18.34 -11.43
C GLY A 29 3.02 18.64 -12.72
N TRP A 30 2.35 19.24 -13.71
CA TRP A 30 2.96 19.62 -14.99
C TRP A 30 3.42 21.08 -15.03
N VAL A 31 3.05 21.88 -14.02
CA VAL A 31 3.29 23.32 -14.00
C VAL A 31 4.38 23.65 -12.98
N MET A 32 5.37 24.42 -13.43
CA MET A 32 6.44 24.95 -12.59
C MET A 32 6.28 26.45 -12.42
N VAL A 33 6.51 26.94 -11.20
CA VAL A 33 6.57 28.36 -10.85
C VAL A 33 7.96 28.61 -10.24
N ASP A 34 8.75 29.49 -10.88
CA ASP A 34 10.15 29.75 -10.52
C ASP A 34 10.99 28.47 -10.32
N GLY A 35 10.79 27.48 -11.22
CA GLY A 35 11.52 26.21 -11.19
C GLY A 35 10.97 25.18 -10.20
N GLN A 36 9.89 25.46 -9.46
CA GLN A 36 9.29 24.52 -8.51
C GLN A 36 7.94 24.02 -9.00
N VAL A 37 7.70 22.71 -8.92
CA VAL A 37 6.41 22.12 -9.28
C VAL A 37 5.32 22.59 -8.31
N VAL A 38 4.23 23.12 -8.87
CA VAL A 38 3.03 23.53 -8.12
C VAL A 38 1.88 22.62 -8.49
N GLU A 39 1.20 22.09 -7.47
CA GLU A 39 0.08 21.15 -7.64
C GLU A 39 -1.28 21.75 -7.24
N GLU A 40 -1.27 22.95 -6.64
CA GLU A 40 -2.44 23.61 -6.09
C GLU A 40 -3.03 24.63 -7.10
N PRO A 41 -4.20 24.37 -7.73
CA PRO A 41 -4.72 25.28 -8.75
C PRO A 41 -5.08 26.68 -8.25
N GLN A 42 -5.33 26.79 -6.93
CA GLN A 42 -5.58 28.04 -6.22
C GLN A 42 -4.31 28.86 -5.92
N PHE A 43 -3.11 28.35 -6.22
CA PHE A 43 -1.86 29.06 -6.01
C PHE A 43 -1.88 30.43 -6.69
N MET A 44 -1.34 31.45 -6.04
CA MET A 44 -1.39 32.84 -6.52
C MET A 44 -0.04 33.23 -7.12
N VAL A 45 -0.07 33.82 -8.31
CA VAL A 45 1.11 34.28 -9.06
C VAL A 45 0.96 35.75 -9.44
N SER A 46 2.08 36.44 -9.57
CA SER A 46 2.15 37.85 -9.96
C SER A 46 3.23 38.10 -11.01
N ALA A 47 4.50 37.86 -10.68
CA ALA A 47 5.66 38.15 -11.54
C ALA A 47 6.61 36.95 -11.70
N GLN A 48 6.25 35.79 -11.14
CA GLN A 48 7.02 34.56 -11.25
C GLN A 48 7.06 34.04 -12.70
N ASN A 49 8.12 33.31 -13.03
CA ASN A 49 8.22 32.57 -14.28
C ASN A 49 7.36 31.29 -14.18
N ILE A 50 6.50 31.07 -15.17
CA ILE A 50 5.54 29.96 -15.17
C ILE A 50 5.75 29.14 -16.42
N GLU A 51 6.04 27.86 -16.23
CA GLU A 51 6.38 26.93 -17.31
C GLU A 51 5.46 25.71 -17.27
N LEU A 52 5.02 25.28 -18.46
CA LEU A 52 4.34 24.01 -18.64
C LEU A 52 5.37 22.98 -19.13
N THR A 53 5.49 21.87 -18.40
CA THR A 53 6.40 20.78 -18.75
C THR A 53 6.06 20.22 -20.13
N PRO A 54 7.05 20.00 -21.03
CA PRO A 54 6.82 19.36 -22.31
C PRO A 54 6.13 18.00 -22.17
N GLY A 55 5.12 17.74 -23.01
CA GLY A 55 4.31 16.51 -22.94
C GLY A 55 3.27 16.49 -21.82
N ALA A 56 2.89 17.66 -21.28
CA ALA A 56 1.85 17.77 -20.27
C ALA A 56 0.55 17.09 -20.71
N SER A 57 -0.02 16.29 -19.81
CA SER A 57 -1.23 15.53 -20.06
C SER A 57 -2.44 16.12 -19.33
N LEU A 58 -3.58 16.10 -20.00
CA LEU A 58 -4.89 16.44 -19.44
C LEU A 58 -5.60 15.25 -18.79
N THR A 59 -4.97 14.06 -18.81
CA THR A 59 -5.53 12.89 -18.13
C THR A 59 -5.72 13.20 -16.64
N PRO A 60 -6.95 13.03 -16.11
CA PRO A 60 -7.20 13.17 -14.69
C PRO A 60 -6.27 12.26 -13.89
N GLN A 61 -5.79 12.76 -12.76
CA GLN A 61 -4.91 11.99 -11.89
C GLN A 61 -5.71 10.87 -11.24
N GLU A 62 -5.24 9.64 -11.41
CA GLU A 62 -5.89 8.48 -10.82
C GLU A 62 -5.61 8.42 -9.31
N PRO A 63 -6.59 7.94 -8.52
CA PRO A 63 -6.35 7.71 -7.10
C PRO A 63 -5.20 6.71 -6.89
N ALA A 64 -4.35 6.98 -5.90
CA ALA A 64 -3.20 6.12 -5.63
C ALA A 64 -3.58 4.87 -4.84
N THR A 65 -2.95 3.74 -5.18
CA THR A 65 -2.84 2.56 -4.31
C THR A 65 -1.37 2.29 -4.02
N ILE A 66 -1.03 2.15 -2.75
CA ILE A 66 0.34 2.04 -2.23
C ILE A 66 0.48 0.75 -1.43
N LEU A 67 1.57 0.04 -1.68
CA LEU A 67 2.03 -1.08 -0.88
C LEU A 67 3.15 -0.59 0.04
N LEU A 68 2.96 -0.72 1.34
CA LEU A 68 3.96 -0.41 2.35
C LEU A 68 4.46 -1.71 2.98
N TYR A 69 5.78 -1.85 3.14
CA TYR A 69 6.31 -2.83 4.08
C TYR A 69 6.40 -2.18 5.47
N GLN A 70 5.41 -2.47 6.31
CA GLN A 70 5.42 -2.12 7.73
C GLN A 70 6.40 -3.04 8.49
N PRO A 71 7.48 -2.52 9.10
CA PRO A 71 8.44 -3.34 9.84
C PRO A 71 7.84 -3.88 11.16
N ALA A 72 8.51 -4.87 11.75
CA ALA A 72 8.13 -5.40 13.07
C ALA A 72 8.49 -4.36 14.14
N ASP A 73 7.65 -4.23 15.17
CA ASP A 73 7.80 -3.28 16.29
C ASP A 73 8.26 -1.89 15.86
N THR A 74 7.33 -1.09 15.39
CA THR A 74 7.66 0.27 14.96
C THR A 74 7.91 1.21 16.14
N GLY A 75 7.58 0.86 17.40
CA GLY A 75 7.55 1.81 18.55
C GLY A 75 6.67 3.06 18.28
N ILE A 76 5.88 2.98 17.23
CA ILE A 76 5.24 4.04 16.47
C ILE A 76 3.77 3.68 16.55
N ASN A 77 2.97 4.57 17.13
CA ASN A 77 1.52 4.46 17.15
C ASN A 77 0.98 4.22 15.72
N PRO A 78 -0.19 3.58 15.54
CA PRO A 78 -0.75 3.32 14.21
C PRO A 78 -0.79 4.56 13.29
N GLY A 79 -1.03 5.76 13.84
CA GLY A 79 -0.99 7.02 13.09
C GLY A 79 0.41 7.44 12.58
N SER A 80 1.47 6.91 13.17
CA SER A 80 2.86 7.17 12.74
C SER A 80 3.36 6.17 11.68
N VAL A 81 2.67 5.06 11.42
CA VAL A 81 3.03 4.15 10.30
C VAL A 81 2.80 4.85 8.95
N LEU A 82 1.75 5.65 8.84
CA LEU A 82 1.50 6.49 7.66
C LEU A 82 2.65 7.47 7.36
N GLN A 83 3.44 7.86 8.35
CA GLN A 83 4.61 8.73 8.14
C GLN A 83 5.74 8.04 7.36
N LEU A 84 5.69 6.71 7.23
CA LEU A 84 6.58 5.94 6.36
C LEU A 84 6.19 6.09 4.88
N ILE A 85 5.02 6.66 4.55
CA ILE A 85 4.60 6.90 3.16
C ILE A 85 4.89 8.36 2.80
N ARG A 86 6.13 8.62 2.40
CA ARG A 86 6.64 9.94 1.98
C ARG A 86 7.62 9.77 0.81
N SER A 87 7.93 10.87 0.13
CA SER A 87 8.81 10.86 -1.05
C SER A 87 10.15 10.15 -0.82
N GLU A 88 10.75 10.35 0.36
CA GLU A 88 12.10 9.87 0.68
C GLU A 88 12.16 8.36 0.95
N THR A 89 11.01 7.75 1.25
CA THR A 89 10.88 6.32 1.58
C THR A 89 10.26 5.52 0.44
N ARG A 90 10.07 6.15 -0.73
CA ARG A 90 9.68 5.43 -1.94
C ARG A 90 10.77 4.45 -2.33
N ALA A 91 10.37 3.23 -2.65
CA ALA A 91 11.29 2.19 -3.06
C ALA A 91 11.98 2.55 -4.39
N ALA A 92 13.29 2.33 -4.44
CA ALA A 92 14.08 2.63 -5.63
C ALA A 92 13.72 1.75 -6.85
N ASP A 93 13.12 0.59 -6.61
CA ASP A 93 12.62 -0.36 -7.62
C ASP A 93 11.14 -0.17 -7.97
N ASP A 94 10.54 0.97 -7.59
CA ASP A 94 9.18 1.31 -8.01
C ASP A 94 9.14 1.70 -9.50
N HIS A 95 8.68 0.76 -10.31
CA HIS A 95 8.57 0.90 -11.76
C HIS A 95 7.12 1.09 -12.24
N ALA A 96 6.22 1.56 -11.39
CA ALA A 96 4.80 1.72 -11.75
C ALA A 96 4.57 2.77 -12.85
N GLY A 97 5.55 3.65 -13.11
CA GLY A 97 5.41 4.74 -14.09
C GLY A 97 4.47 5.85 -13.65
N ILE A 98 4.01 5.81 -12.39
CA ILE A 98 3.10 6.81 -11.82
C ILE A 98 3.91 8.03 -11.39
N ARG A 99 3.49 9.21 -11.85
CA ARG A 99 4.00 10.50 -11.39
C ARG A 99 3.60 10.68 -9.93
N MET A 100 4.57 10.91 -9.06
CA MET A 100 4.30 11.15 -7.65
C MET A 100 3.74 12.55 -7.45
N LEU A 101 2.59 12.64 -6.79
CA LEU A 101 1.88 13.89 -6.53
C LEU A 101 1.56 13.99 -5.05
N LYS A 102 1.55 15.20 -4.49
CA LYS A 102 1.17 15.48 -3.10
C LYS A 102 -0.20 14.88 -2.76
N GLN A 103 -1.13 14.93 -3.72
CA GLN A 103 -2.48 14.40 -3.52
C GLN A 103 -2.49 12.89 -3.23
N HIS A 104 -1.49 12.11 -3.69
CA HIS A 104 -1.41 10.66 -3.45
C HIS A 104 -1.16 10.31 -1.96
N PHE A 105 -0.70 11.27 -1.16
CA PHE A 105 -0.42 11.08 0.26
C PHE A 105 -1.58 11.52 1.17
N LEU A 106 -2.62 12.11 0.60
CA LEU A 106 -3.78 12.59 1.35
C LEU A 106 -4.83 11.48 1.49
N ARG A 107 -5.53 11.40 2.63
CA ARG A 107 -6.69 10.50 2.81
C ARG A 107 -6.39 9.02 2.51
N LEU A 108 -5.15 8.57 2.68
CA LEU A 108 -4.79 7.17 2.57
C LEU A 108 -5.37 6.38 3.76
N THR A 109 -6.16 5.34 3.46
CA THR A 109 -6.71 4.44 4.49
C THR A 109 -6.02 3.08 4.44
N PRO A 110 -5.60 2.52 5.58
CA PRO A 110 -5.06 1.16 5.62
C PRO A 110 -6.16 0.13 5.37
N HIS A 111 -5.85 -0.90 4.61
CA HIS A 111 -6.74 -2.04 4.38
C HIS A 111 -6.06 -3.36 4.72
N ILE A 112 -6.89 -4.28 5.24
CA ILE A 112 -6.49 -5.61 5.74
C ILE A 112 -5.40 -5.49 6.81
N PRO A 113 -5.77 -5.41 8.11
CA PRO A 113 -4.77 -5.27 9.17
C PRO A 113 -3.78 -6.43 9.17
N LEU A 114 -2.59 -6.20 9.69
CA LEU A 114 -1.63 -7.26 9.96
C LEU A 114 -2.08 -8.08 11.17
N GLU A 115 -1.62 -9.33 11.21
CA GLU A 115 -1.62 -10.16 12.39
C GLU A 115 -0.90 -9.47 13.57
N ARG A 116 -1.25 -9.84 14.81
CA ARG A 116 -0.61 -9.24 15.99
C ARG A 116 0.88 -9.55 15.99
N ASN A 117 1.71 -8.52 16.23
CA ASN A 117 3.18 -8.59 16.18
C ASN A 117 3.76 -9.02 14.82
N ALA A 118 2.95 -9.05 13.77
CA ALA A 118 3.43 -9.33 12.43
C ALA A 118 3.95 -8.05 11.75
N CYS A 119 4.89 -8.25 10.84
CA CYS A 119 5.35 -7.24 9.90
C CYS A 119 4.92 -7.60 8.48
N GLY A 120 5.30 -6.77 7.52
CA GLY A 120 5.14 -7.06 6.10
C GLY A 120 4.17 -6.12 5.42
N MET A 121 3.52 -6.64 4.38
CA MET A 121 2.77 -5.84 3.44
C MET A 121 1.46 -5.30 4.02
N VAL A 122 1.25 -4.00 3.90
CA VAL A 122 -0.01 -3.29 4.18
C VAL A 122 -0.38 -2.45 2.97
N ILE A 123 -1.67 -2.44 2.62
CA ILE A 123 -2.17 -1.69 1.47
C ILE A 123 -2.84 -0.41 1.95
N TYR A 124 -2.49 0.70 1.33
CA TYR A 124 -3.16 1.99 1.49
C TYR A 124 -3.72 2.40 0.14
N THR A 125 -4.97 2.86 0.08
CA THR A 125 -5.57 3.25 -1.19
C THR A 125 -6.53 4.41 -1.06
N GLN A 126 -6.61 5.20 -2.13
CA GLN A 126 -7.64 6.20 -2.40
C GLN A 126 -8.66 5.70 -3.43
N ASP A 127 -8.34 4.60 -4.12
CA ASP A 127 -9.20 4.03 -5.17
C ASP A 127 -10.31 3.22 -4.51
N TRP A 128 -11.55 3.67 -4.68
CA TRP A 128 -12.73 3.01 -4.14
C TRP A 128 -12.86 1.56 -4.63
N ARG A 129 -12.37 1.23 -5.83
CA ARG A 129 -12.43 -0.14 -6.38
C ARG A 129 -11.50 -1.07 -5.61
N ALA A 130 -10.27 -0.63 -5.37
CA ALA A 130 -9.30 -1.36 -4.56
C ALA A 130 -9.77 -1.44 -3.11
N ALA A 131 -10.26 -0.33 -2.54
CA ALA A 131 -10.80 -0.28 -1.18
C ALA A 131 -11.92 -1.29 -0.98
N ARG A 132 -12.89 -1.33 -1.91
CA ARG A 132 -14.01 -2.28 -1.89
C ARG A 132 -13.53 -3.73 -1.94
N ARG A 133 -12.59 -4.04 -2.84
CA ARG A 133 -12.01 -5.39 -2.97
C ARG A 133 -11.28 -5.81 -1.69
N LEU A 134 -10.60 -4.89 -1.04
CA LEU A 134 -9.83 -5.15 0.19
C LEU A 134 -10.69 -5.10 1.47
N SER A 135 -11.96 -4.70 1.39
CA SER A 135 -12.89 -4.65 2.52
C SER A 135 -14.00 -5.70 2.40
N GLU A 136 -14.86 -5.59 1.38
CA GLU A 136 -16.02 -6.47 1.17
C GLU A 136 -15.58 -7.88 0.80
N ASP A 137 -14.60 -8.00 -0.09
CA ASP A 137 -14.11 -9.29 -0.57
C ASP A 137 -12.88 -9.80 0.19
N ALA A 138 -12.48 -9.14 1.28
CA ALA A 138 -11.27 -9.44 2.02
C ALA A 138 -11.18 -10.91 2.47
N ALA A 139 -12.33 -11.50 2.79
CA ALA A 139 -12.43 -12.91 3.18
C ALA A 139 -12.11 -13.90 2.04
N THR A 140 -12.24 -13.46 0.78
CA THR A 140 -11.96 -14.28 -0.41
C THR A 140 -10.49 -14.21 -0.85
N LEU A 141 -9.80 -13.13 -0.45
CA LEU A 141 -8.41 -12.88 -0.79
C LEU A 141 -7.50 -13.80 0.01
N GLU A 142 -6.68 -14.58 -0.71
CA GLU A 142 -5.64 -15.37 -0.09
C GLU A 142 -4.52 -14.46 0.40
N GLN A 143 -4.18 -14.57 1.67
CA GLN A 143 -3.05 -13.90 2.28
C GLN A 143 -1.94 -14.91 2.52
N GLU A 144 -0.71 -14.51 2.21
CA GLU A 144 0.46 -15.35 2.39
C GLU A 144 1.39 -14.79 3.46
N TYR A 145 1.75 -15.65 4.41
CA TYR A 145 2.64 -15.33 5.51
C TYR A 145 3.83 -16.29 5.53
N ILE A 146 5.00 -15.76 5.86
CA ILE A 146 6.14 -16.53 6.32
C ILE A 146 6.20 -16.39 7.84
N VAL A 147 6.17 -17.54 8.52
CA VAL A 147 6.12 -17.62 9.98
C VAL A 147 7.34 -18.39 10.46
N GLU A 148 8.20 -17.71 11.21
CA GLU A 148 9.34 -18.33 11.88
C GLU A 148 8.87 -18.91 13.21
N VAL A 149 9.26 -20.16 13.48
CA VAL A 149 8.76 -20.92 14.62
C VAL A 149 9.89 -21.62 15.38
N ALA A 150 9.69 -21.79 16.69
CA ALA A 150 10.43 -22.72 17.53
C ALA A 150 9.57 -23.92 17.89
N GLY A 151 10.21 -25.09 18.06
CA GLY A 151 9.56 -26.36 18.37
C GLY A 151 9.75 -27.39 17.27
N GLN A 152 9.19 -28.59 17.48
CA GLN A 152 9.22 -29.68 16.50
C GLN A 152 7.82 -29.99 16.04
N LEU A 153 7.57 -29.84 14.74
CA LEU A 153 6.29 -30.19 14.15
C LEU A 153 6.25 -31.68 13.82
N SER A 154 5.34 -32.42 14.42
CA SER A 154 5.07 -33.80 14.02
C SER A 154 4.41 -33.83 12.62
N PRO A 155 4.50 -34.96 11.89
CA PRO A 155 3.74 -35.13 10.63
C PRO A 155 2.22 -34.94 10.81
N ALA A 156 1.68 -35.26 11.98
CA ALA A 156 0.28 -34.99 12.34
C ALA A 156 0.03 -33.49 12.56
N GLY A 157 0.99 -32.76 13.12
CA GLY A 157 0.91 -31.32 13.32
C GLY A 157 0.81 -30.55 12.01
N LEU A 158 1.56 -30.94 10.96
CA LEU A 158 1.42 -30.28 9.66
C LEU A 158 0.04 -30.53 9.04
N LYS A 159 -0.51 -31.74 9.17
CA LYS A 159 -1.89 -32.04 8.74
C LYS A 159 -2.90 -31.18 9.51
N LEU A 160 -2.71 -31.03 10.81
CA LEU A 160 -3.56 -30.20 11.67
C LEU A 160 -3.53 -28.72 11.25
N LEU A 161 -2.35 -28.19 10.91
CA LEU A 161 -2.22 -26.81 10.39
C LEU A 161 -2.92 -26.61 9.05
N ASN A 162 -3.01 -27.65 8.22
CA ASN A 162 -3.74 -27.58 6.95
C ASN A 162 -5.27 -27.76 7.15
N HIS A 163 -5.71 -28.53 8.14
CA HIS A 163 -7.13 -28.76 8.40
C HIS A 163 -7.40 -29.35 9.80
N GLY A 164 -8.56 -29.01 10.38
CA GLY A 164 -9.07 -29.62 11.63
C GLY A 164 -8.93 -28.76 12.88
N LEU A 165 -8.47 -27.51 12.73
CA LEU A 165 -8.39 -26.54 13.81
C LEU A 165 -9.67 -25.70 13.92
N THR A 166 -9.91 -25.17 15.12
CA THR A 166 -10.95 -24.18 15.39
C THR A 166 -10.30 -22.87 15.83
N PHE A 167 -10.98 -21.74 15.61
CA PHE A 167 -10.56 -20.44 16.10
C PHE A 167 -11.81 -19.62 16.44
N ASN A 168 -11.84 -18.99 17.63
CA ASN A 168 -13.01 -18.25 18.13
C ASN A 168 -14.32 -19.06 18.05
N GLY A 169 -14.28 -20.35 18.40
CA GLY A 169 -15.45 -21.24 18.40
C GLY A 169 -15.95 -21.67 17.03
N ARG A 170 -15.22 -21.37 15.94
CA ARG A 170 -15.57 -21.78 14.57
C ARG A 170 -14.49 -22.66 13.97
N ALA A 171 -14.88 -23.66 13.19
CA ALA A 171 -13.93 -24.46 12.42
C ALA A 171 -13.24 -23.59 11.36
N LEU A 172 -11.92 -23.71 11.26
CA LEU A 172 -11.16 -23.05 10.22
C LEU A 172 -11.33 -23.78 8.88
N PRO A 173 -11.49 -23.06 7.76
CA PRO A 173 -11.49 -23.68 6.45
C PRO A 173 -10.11 -24.32 6.17
N PRO A 174 -10.04 -25.32 5.27
CA PRO A 174 -8.77 -25.87 4.84
C PRO A 174 -7.82 -24.78 4.34
N GLY A 175 -6.61 -24.79 4.85
CA GLY A 175 -5.53 -23.87 4.49
C GLY A 175 -4.38 -24.61 3.81
N LYS A 176 -3.48 -23.86 3.17
CA LYS A 176 -2.22 -24.41 2.66
C LYS A 176 -1.09 -24.00 3.58
N VAL A 177 -0.54 -24.96 4.31
CA VAL A 177 0.60 -24.75 5.20
C VAL A 177 1.71 -25.73 4.85
N SER A 178 2.91 -25.21 4.61
CA SER A 178 4.07 -26.01 4.21
C SER A 178 5.35 -25.48 4.84
N TRP A 179 6.32 -26.36 5.07
CA TRP A 179 7.69 -25.94 5.39
C TRP A 179 8.32 -25.21 4.21
N GLN A 180 8.97 -24.09 4.50
CA GLN A 180 9.87 -23.40 3.57
C GLN A 180 11.32 -23.80 3.84
N ASN A 181 11.65 -24.00 5.12
CA ASN A 181 12.91 -24.57 5.61
C ASN A 181 12.66 -25.15 7.02
N GLU A 182 13.69 -25.50 7.77
CA GLU A 182 13.60 -26.15 9.09
C GLU A 182 12.91 -25.31 10.19
N THR A 183 12.90 -23.97 10.04
CA THR A 183 12.40 -23.05 11.07
C THR A 183 11.27 -22.13 10.57
N ARG A 184 10.91 -22.20 9.28
CA ARG A 184 9.91 -21.32 8.67
C ARG A 184 8.82 -22.09 7.95
N LEU A 185 7.59 -21.76 8.31
CA LEU A 185 6.38 -22.21 7.65
C LEU A 185 5.84 -21.12 6.73
N ARG A 186 5.31 -21.55 5.58
CA ARG A 186 4.53 -20.72 4.67
C ARG A 186 3.05 -21.03 4.89
N PHE A 187 2.29 -20.00 5.24
CA PHE A 187 0.84 -20.06 5.37
C PHE A 187 0.20 -19.33 4.19
N ALA A 188 -0.67 -19.99 3.44
CA ALA A 188 -1.53 -19.39 2.44
C ALA A 188 -2.99 -19.66 2.82
N LEU A 189 -3.66 -18.63 3.33
CA LEU A 189 -4.95 -18.71 4.00
C LEU A 189 -5.90 -17.61 3.50
N LYS A 190 -7.19 -17.88 3.48
CA LYS A 190 -8.23 -16.89 3.17
C LYS A 190 -8.92 -16.42 4.44
N GLY A 191 -9.32 -15.14 4.48
CA GLY A 191 -10.07 -14.58 5.62
C GLY A 191 -9.34 -14.67 6.95
N VAL A 192 -8.02 -14.49 6.95
CA VAL A 192 -7.17 -14.54 8.15
C VAL A 192 -7.62 -13.50 9.16
N GLN A 193 -7.96 -13.94 10.36
CA GLN A 193 -8.33 -13.08 11.49
C GLN A 193 -7.13 -12.79 12.40
N PRO A 194 -7.05 -11.62 13.03
CA PRO A 194 -5.97 -11.34 13.99
C PRO A 194 -5.90 -12.37 15.14
N GLY A 195 -4.72 -12.93 15.37
CA GLY A 195 -4.42 -13.99 16.32
C GLY A 195 -4.58 -15.41 15.76
N GLN A 196 -5.13 -15.57 14.55
CA GLN A 196 -5.46 -16.89 14.01
C GLN A 196 -4.21 -17.72 13.75
N ILE A 197 -3.20 -17.16 13.05
CA ILE A 197 -1.99 -17.91 12.71
C ILE A 197 -1.21 -18.30 13.98
N ALA A 198 -1.11 -17.40 14.95
CA ALA A 198 -0.47 -17.67 16.23
C ALA A 198 -1.17 -18.82 16.99
N HIS A 199 -2.51 -18.81 17.00
CA HIS A 199 -3.30 -19.91 17.59
C HIS A 199 -3.09 -21.24 16.86
N MET A 200 -3.03 -21.22 15.53
CA MET A 200 -2.76 -22.42 14.74
C MET A 200 -1.40 -23.03 15.09
N CYS A 201 -0.35 -22.20 15.15
CA CYS A 201 0.98 -22.64 15.57
C CYS A 201 0.97 -23.23 16.99
N GLN A 202 0.36 -22.54 17.95
CA GLN A 202 0.28 -23.01 19.34
C GLN A 202 -0.41 -24.38 19.44
N SER A 203 -1.53 -24.56 18.75
CA SER A 203 -2.27 -25.83 18.71
C SER A 203 -1.47 -26.97 18.07
N ALA A 204 -0.47 -26.65 17.25
CA ALA A 204 0.48 -27.60 16.66
C ALA A 204 1.79 -27.72 17.47
N ALA A 205 1.82 -27.25 18.73
CA ALA A 205 2.98 -27.24 19.61
C ALA A 205 4.18 -26.44 19.06
N LEU A 206 3.90 -25.37 18.31
CA LEU A 206 4.90 -24.43 17.81
C LEU A 206 4.76 -23.06 18.49
N GLN A 207 5.89 -22.44 18.79
CA GLN A 207 5.96 -21.05 19.24
C GLN A 207 6.30 -20.15 18.05
N VAL A 208 5.50 -19.12 17.79
CA VAL A 208 5.82 -18.11 16.76
C VAL A 208 6.91 -17.17 17.27
N LEU A 209 7.99 -17.05 16.51
CA LEU A 209 9.11 -16.13 16.77
C LEU A 209 8.98 -14.85 15.94
N ALA A 210 8.58 -14.97 14.68
CA ALA A 210 8.36 -13.85 13.77
C ALA A 210 7.29 -14.19 12.74
N MET A 211 6.58 -13.17 12.27
CA MET A 211 5.53 -13.33 11.26
C MET A 211 5.59 -12.20 10.24
N LYS A 212 5.59 -12.54 8.95
CA LYS A 212 5.68 -11.59 7.86
C LYS A 212 4.66 -11.87 6.77
N ARG A 213 3.73 -10.93 6.51
CA ARG A 213 2.84 -11.01 5.34
C ARG A 213 3.59 -10.60 4.08
N ILE A 214 3.56 -11.46 3.06
CA ILE A 214 4.30 -11.26 1.80
C ILE A 214 3.40 -11.17 0.56
N ARG A 215 2.11 -11.54 0.65
CA ARG A 215 1.16 -11.45 -0.46
C ARG A 215 -0.28 -11.27 0.04
N ILE A 216 -1.09 -10.56 -0.75
CA ILE A 216 -2.54 -10.42 -0.61
C ILE A 216 -3.15 -10.59 -2.00
N GLY A 217 -4.05 -11.56 -2.17
CA GLY A 217 -4.59 -11.88 -3.49
C GLY A 217 -3.47 -12.26 -4.45
N THR A 218 -3.41 -11.64 -5.62
CA THR A 218 -2.30 -11.86 -6.57
C THR A 218 -1.12 -10.90 -6.38
N VAL A 219 -1.24 -9.93 -5.48
CA VAL A 219 -0.25 -8.85 -5.28
C VAL A 219 0.82 -9.28 -4.30
N SER A 220 2.05 -9.39 -4.80
CA SER A 220 3.23 -9.77 -4.01
C SER A 220 4.01 -8.55 -3.53
N MET A 221 4.51 -8.61 -2.30
CA MET A 221 5.42 -7.60 -1.77
C MET A 221 6.76 -7.57 -2.50
N GLY A 222 7.16 -8.69 -3.11
CA GLY A 222 8.43 -8.80 -3.85
C GLY A 222 9.64 -8.51 -2.97
N LYS A 223 10.54 -7.65 -3.45
CA LYS A 223 11.79 -7.26 -2.78
C LYS A 223 11.69 -5.93 -2.01
N LEU A 224 10.46 -5.42 -1.79
CA LEU A 224 10.23 -4.16 -1.10
C LEU A 224 10.97 -4.14 0.25
N PRO A 225 11.86 -3.14 0.51
CA PRO A 225 12.59 -3.05 1.77
C PRO A 225 11.71 -2.63 2.96
N PRO A 226 12.08 -2.99 4.21
CA PRO A 226 11.35 -2.54 5.40
C PRO A 226 11.25 -1.02 5.49
N GLY A 227 10.06 -0.51 5.81
CA GLY A 227 9.79 0.92 5.94
C GLY A 227 9.66 1.67 4.61
N GLN A 228 9.85 0.99 3.47
CA GLN A 228 9.66 1.56 2.15
C GLN A 228 8.30 1.19 1.56
N TRP A 229 7.87 1.97 0.57
CA TRP A 229 6.62 1.77 -0.13
C TRP A 229 6.80 1.91 -1.65
N ARG A 230 5.88 1.30 -2.40
CA ARG A 230 5.78 1.46 -3.86
C ARG A 230 4.32 1.62 -4.27
N TYR A 231 4.08 2.20 -5.45
CA TYR A 231 2.75 2.12 -6.04
C TYR A 231 2.37 0.68 -6.40
N LEU A 232 1.07 0.40 -6.41
CA LEU A 232 0.51 -0.77 -7.08
C LEU A 232 0.82 -0.67 -8.58
N MET A 233 1.40 -1.71 -9.15
CA MET A 233 1.76 -1.71 -10.57
C MET A 233 0.49 -1.78 -11.42
N PRO A 234 0.47 -1.19 -12.63
CA PRO A 234 -0.72 -1.18 -13.50
C PRO A 234 -1.30 -2.57 -13.79
N GLN A 235 -0.44 -3.60 -13.86
CA GLN A 235 -0.82 -5.00 -14.10
C GLN A 235 -1.28 -5.77 -12.84
N GLU A 236 -1.06 -5.22 -11.63
CA GLU A 236 -1.41 -5.89 -10.38
C GLU A 236 -2.88 -5.69 -10.00
N ARG A 237 -3.52 -6.74 -9.49
CA ARG A 237 -4.92 -6.72 -9.01
C ARG A 237 -5.06 -7.62 -7.77
N PHE A 238 -6.01 -7.32 -6.88
CA PHE A 238 -6.24 -8.09 -5.66
C PHE A 238 -7.16 -9.29 -5.88
#